data_AF-A0A950DYW2-F1
#
_entry.id   AF-A0A950DYW2-F1
#
_cell.length_a   1.000
_cell.length_b   1.000
_cell.length_c   1.000
_cell.angle_alpha   90.00
_cell.angle_beta   90.00
_cell.angle_gamma   90.00
#
_symmetry.space_group_name_H-M   'P 1'
#
loop_
_entity.id
_entity.type
_entity.pdbx_description
1 polymer ?
#
loop_
_entity_poly.entity_id
_entity_poly.type
_entity_poly.pdbx_seq_one_letter_code
_entity_poly.pdbx_strand_id
1 'polypeptide(L)'
;MAASSTASPRVRAGVPAIRAGQGHEFFWRRLHSISGIVPIGAFLVEHILVSNATAINGPDAYANQVKFLGSLPLVIALESIFIWLPIAFHGGYGIYLWLRGTSNVTDYPWAGNWMYTLQRYTGIIAFAYIGWHVYSTRFHGIDLHAYPSASFGKVQMELAAAWAFAFYVAGLLCACWHFAYGIFLFCAKWGVVA
;
A
#
# COMPACT_ATOMS: atom_id res chain seq x y z
N MET A 1 29.62 -29.90 -65.12
CA MET A 1 28.76 -28.86 -64.50
C MET A 1 28.34 -29.38 -63.13
N ALA A 2 28.88 -28.82 -62.04
CA ALA A 2 28.53 -29.21 -60.68
C ALA A 2 27.45 -28.25 -60.17
N ALA A 3 26.28 -28.78 -59.81
CA ALA A 3 25.18 -28.00 -59.25
C ALA A 3 25.51 -27.61 -57.79
N SER A 4 25.49 -26.31 -57.49
CA SER A 4 25.63 -25.80 -56.13
C SER A 4 24.35 -26.06 -55.35
N SER A 5 24.43 -26.85 -54.27
CA SER A 5 23.30 -26.99 -53.34
C SER A 5 23.26 -25.75 -52.45
N THR A 6 22.27 -24.88 -52.66
CA THR A 6 22.00 -23.75 -51.77
C THR A 6 21.26 -24.26 -50.54
N ALA A 7 21.99 -24.44 -49.43
CA ALA A 7 21.38 -24.76 -48.15
C ALA A 7 20.49 -23.58 -47.70
N SER A 8 19.18 -23.82 -47.53
CA SER A 8 18.25 -22.80 -47.03
C SER A 8 18.65 -22.35 -45.61
N PRO A 9 18.68 -21.04 -45.32
CA PRO A 9 18.99 -20.54 -43.99
C PRO A 9 17.97 -21.06 -42.99
N ARG A 10 18.43 -21.78 -41.97
CA ARG A 10 17.59 -22.22 -40.85
C ARG A 10 17.35 -21.01 -39.94
N VAL A 11 16.20 -20.35 -40.10
CA VAL A 11 15.77 -19.26 -39.21
C VAL A 11 15.70 -19.82 -37.78
N ARG A 12 16.56 -19.31 -36.88
CA ARG A 12 16.48 -19.65 -35.46
C ARG A 12 15.08 -19.30 -34.97
N ALA A 13 14.44 -20.23 -34.25
CA ALA A 13 13.15 -19.97 -33.61
C ALA A 13 13.26 -18.63 -32.85
N GLY A 14 12.40 -17.68 -33.22
CA GLY A 14 12.40 -16.35 -32.64
C GLY A 14 12.24 -16.42 -31.11
N VAL A 15 12.66 -15.33 -30.44
CA VAL A 15 12.41 -15.16 -29.00
C VAL A 15 10.92 -15.47 -28.75
N PRO A 16 10.58 -16.43 -27.87
CA PRO A 16 9.20 -16.75 -27.60
C PRO A 16 8.48 -15.47 -27.21
N ALA A 17 7.32 -15.22 -27.82
CA ALA A 17 6.52 -14.06 -27.49
C ALA A 17 6.36 -14.00 -25.97
N ILE A 18 6.73 -12.87 -25.36
CA ILE A 18 6.46 -12.61 -23.95
C ILE A 18 4.93 -12.60 -23.82
N ARG A 19 4.35 -13.77 -23.59
CA ARG A 19 2.92 -13.90 -23.33
C ARG A 19 2.69 -13.25 -21.98
N ALA A 20 2.02 -12.10 -21.98
CA ALA A 20 1.43 -11.56 -20.76
C ALA A 20 0.60 -12.69 -20.12
N GLY A 21 1.06 -13.22 -18.99
CA GLY A 21 0.36 -14.29 -18.27
C GLY A 21 1.02 -15.67 -18.21
N GLN A 22 2.26 -15.87 -18.66
CA GLN A 22 2.98 -17.13 -18.35
C GLN A 22 3.74 -17.03 -17.01
N GLY A 23 3.27 -17.79 -16.02
CA GLY A 23 3.89 -17.94 -14.69
C GLY A 23 3.03 -17.41 -13.54
N HIS A 24 3.39 -17.80 -12.31
CA HIS A 24 2.70 -17.36 -11.07
C HIS A 24 2.79 -15.84 -10.85
N GLU A 25 3.69 -15.13 -11.54
CA GLU A 25 3.89 -13.70 -11.38
C GLU A 25 2.66 -12.86 -11.71
N PHE A 26 1.90 -13.22 -12.75
CA PHE A 26 0.67 -12.51 -13.08
C PHE A 26 -0.36 -12.63 -11.93
N PHE A 27 -0.52 -13.82 -11.38
CA PHE A 27 -1.40 -14.07 -10.25
C PHE A 27 -0.98 -13.25 -9.02
N TRP A 28 0.29 -13.28 -8.63
CA TRP A 28 0.79 -12.52 -7.47
C TRP A 28 0.65 -11.01 -7.66
N ARG A 29 0.89 -10.48 -8.86
CA ARG A 29 0.69 -9.06 -9.18
C ARG A 29 -0.78 -8.65 -9.11
N ARG A 30 -1.69 -9.53 -9.55
CA ARG A 30 -3.14 -9.31 -9.44
C ARG A 30 -3.58 -9.34 -7.97
N LEU A 31 -3.11 -10.33 -7.20
CA LEU A 31 -3.42 -10.44 -5.78
C LEU A 31 -2.91 -9.23 -4.99
N HIS A 32 -1.70 -8.75 -5.28
CA HIS A 32 -1.16 -7.51 -4.70
C HIS A 32 -2.01 -6.29 -5.01
N SER A 33 -2.53 -6.21 -6.25
CA SER A 33 -3.44 -5.14 -6.65
C SER A 33 -4.77 -5.20 -5.89
N ILE A 34 -5.34 -6.40 -5.70
CA ILE A 34 -6.58 -6.58 -4.93
C ILE A 34 -6.36 -6.26 -3.46
N SER A 35 -5.27 -6.76 -2.85
CA SER A 35 -4.98 -6.50 -1.43
C SER A 35 -4.80 -5.01 -1.14
N GLY A 36 -4.24 -4.25 -2.08
CA GLY A 36 -4.09 -2.80 -1.94
C GLY A 36 -5.42 -2.03 -1.94
N ILE A 37 -6.41 -2.50 -2.69
CA ILE A 37 -7.68 -1.77 -2.85
C ILE A 37 -8.75 -2.28 -1.88
N VAL A 38 -8.97 -3.60 -1.83
CA VAL A 38 -10.12 -4.17 -1.13
C VAL A 38 -9.92 -4.12 0.38
N PRO A 39 -8.97 -4.88 0.99
CA PRO A 39 -8.80 -4.81 2.43
C PRO A 39 -8.07 -3.54 2.88
N ILE A 40 -6.93 -3.20 2.27
CA ILE A 40 -6.10 -2.07 2.75
C ILE A 40 -6.76 -0.73 2.42
N GLY A 41 -7.30 -0.57 1.21
CA GLY A 41 -7.98 0.65 0.82
C GLY A 41 -9.23 0.92 1.64
N ALA A 42 -10.07 -0.10 1.88
CA ALA A 42 -11.22 0.02 2.76
C ALA A 42 -10.80 0.36 4.20
N PHE A 43 -9.77 -0.31 4.72
CA PHE A 43 -9.21 0.00 6.04
C PHE A 43 -8.70 1.45 6.11
N LEU A 44 -7.98 1.94 5.10
CA LEU A 44 -7.45 3.30 5.09
C LEU A 44 -8.58 4.35 5.13
N VAL A 45 -9.64 4.12 4.35
CA VAL A 45 -10.83 4.98 4.32
C VAL A 45 -11.54 4.98 5.67
N GLU A 46 -11.82 3.79 6.23
CA GLU A 46 -12.41 3.66 7.57
C GLU A 46 -11.52 4.36 8.61
N HIS A 47 -10.22 4.06 8.59
CA HIS A 47 -9.27 4.55 9.56
C HIS A 47 -9.18 6.07 9.57
N ILE A 48 -9.05 6.71 8.41
CA ILE A 48 -8.90 8.18 8.32
C ILE A 48 -10.27 8.88 8.42
N LEU A 49 -11.22 8.53 7.55
CA LEU A 49 -12.45 9.31 7.36
C LEU A 49 -13.55 8.99 8.35
N VAL A 50 -13.52 7.81 8.97
CA VAL A 50 -14.51 7.41 9.98
C VAL A 50 -13.90 7.51 11.36
N SER A 51 -12.84 6.73 11.62
CA SER A 51 -12.31 6.59 12.96
C SER A 51 -11.52 7.81 13.44
N ASN A 52 -10.48 8.24 12.73
CA ASN A 52 -9.68 9.40 13.14
C ASN A 52 -10.45 10.73 13.01
N ALA A 53 -11.36 10.85 12.04
CA ALA A 53 -12.20 12.05 11.90
C ALA A 53 -13.06 12.33 13.14
N THR A 54 -13.40 11.32 13.95
CA THR A 54 -14.15 11.52 15.20
C THR A 54 -13.39 12.38 16.22
N ALA A 55 -12.07 12.52 16.12
CA ALA A 55 -11.27 13.43 16.94
C ALA A 55 -11.68 14.90 16.77
N ILE A 56 -12.26 15.28 15.61
CA ILE A 56 -12.81 16.62 15.37
C ILE A 56 -14.01 16.91 16.30
N ASN A 57 -14.75 15.86 16.67
CA ASN A 57 -15.90 15.97 17.58
C ASN A 57 -15.50 15.92 19.05
N GLY A 58 -14.21 15.87 19.35
CA GLY A 58 -13.64 15.92 20.70
C GLY A 58 -13.18 14.58 21.26
N PRO A 59 -12.56 14.59 22.45
CA PRO A 59 -11.91 13.41 23.05
C PRO A 59 -12.86 12.25 23.33
N ASP A 60 -14.07 12.54 23.82
CA ASP A 60 -15.05 11.50 24.18
C ASP A 60 -15.58 10.76 22.94
N ALA A 61 -15.80 11.49 21.84
CA ALA A 61 -16.22 10.89 20.57
C ALA A 61 -15.15 9.91 20.05
N TYR A 62 -13.88 10.32 20.09
CA TYR A 62 -12.75 9.47 19.70
C TYR A 62 -12.60 8.24 20.61
N ALA A 63 -12.69 8.43 21.93
CA ALA A 63 -12.62 7.32 22.89
C ALA A 63 -13.75 6.30 22.69
N ASN A 64 -14.97 6.77 22.41
CA ASN A 64 -16.11 5.90 22.12
C ASN A 64 -15.91 5.11 20.83
N GLN A 65 -15.34 5.73 19.79
CA GLN A 65 -15.01 5.05 18.54
C GLN A 65 -13.95 3.95 18.74
N VAL A 66 -12.88 4.25 19.48
CA VAL A 66 -11.84 3.25 19.82
C VAL A 66 -12.43 2.10 20.62
N LYS A 67 -13.30 2.39 21.59
CA LYS A 67 -14.02 1.37 22.37
C LYS A 67 -14.93 0.52 21.49
N PHE A 68 -15.65 1.13 20.55
CA PHE A 68 -16.53 0.41 19.64
C PHE A 68 -15.75 -0.60 18.78
N LEU A 69 -14.71 -0.15 18.10
CA LEU A 69 -13.87 -1.03 17.28
C LEU A 69 -13.18 -2.13 18.11
N GLY A 70 -12.70 -1.78 19.30
CA GLY A 70 -12.10 -2.74 20.22
C GLY A 70 -13.07 -3.77 20.81
N SER A 71 -14.38 -3.52 20.78
CA SER A 71 -15.41 -4.40 21.34
C SER A 71 -16.11 -5.29 20.31
N LEU A 72 -15.68 -5.23 19.04
CA LEU A 72 -16.21 -6.11 17.99
C LEU A 72 -15.96 -7.59 18.32
N PRO A 73 -16.92 -8.49 18.01
CA PRO A 73 -16.74 -9.91 18.22
C PRO A 73 -15.58 -10.41 17.35
N LEU A 74 -14.71 -11.23 17.94
CA LEU A 74 -13.53 -11.78 17.26
C LEU A 74 -12.58 -10.71 16.69
N VAL A 75 -12.49 -9.53 17.32
CA VAL A 75 -11.65 -8.40 16.86
C VAL A 75 -10.23 -8.82 16.47
N ILE A 76 -9.58 -9.69 17.24
CA ILE A 76 -8.22 -10.18 16.93
C ILE A 76 -8.18 -10.93 15.59
N ALA A 77 -9.18 -11.78 15.32
CA ALA A 77 -9.26 -12.51 14.06
C ALA A 77 -9.59 -11.58 12.89
N LEU A 78 -10.49 -10.61 13.10
CA LEU A 78 -10.83 -9.60 12.10
C LEU A 78 -9.61 -8.74 11.76
N GLU A 79 -8.91 -8.20 12.76
CA GLU A 79 -7.66 -7.46 12.58
C GLU A 79 -6.62 -8.32 11.85
N SER A 80 -6.46 -9.58 12.23
CA SER A 80 -5.47 -10.48 11.61
C SER A 80 -5.73 -10.73 10.13
N ILE A 81 -6.99 -11.00 9.75
CA ILE A 81 -7.38 -11.40 8.38
C ILE A 81 -7.54 -10.20 7.45
N PHE A 82 -8.09 -9.09 7.95
CA PHE A 82 -8.44 -7.94 7.11
C PHE A 82 -7.44 -6.79 7.19
N ILE A 83 -6.57 -6.75 8.21
CA ILE A 83 -5.58 -5.67 8.38
C ILE A 83 -4.16 -6.24 8.28
N TRP A 84 -3.75 -7.09 9.23
CA TRP A 84 -2.36 -7.55 9.32
C TRP A 84 -1.91 -8.37 8.13
N LEU A 85 -2.65 -9.42 7.77
CA LEU A 85 -2.28 -10.31 6.67
C LEU A 85 -2.23 -9.57 5.33
N PRO A 86 -3.24 -8.75 4.96
CA PRO A 86 -3.19 -7.98 3.72
C PRO A 86 -2.06 -6.96 3.69
N ILE A 87 -1.82 -6.20 4.78
CA ILE A 87 -0.72 -5.23 4.86
C ILE A 87 0.63 -5.93 4.74
N ALA A 88 0.82 -7.05 5.44
CA ALA A 88 2.07 -7.82 5.38
C ALA A 88 2.35 -8.32 3.96
N PHE A 89 1.34 -8.88 3.29
CA PHE A 89 1.47 -9.34 1.91
C PHE A 89 1.69 -8.17 0.93
N HIS A 90 0.87 -7.13 1.01
CA HIS A 90 0.95 -5.98 0.10
C HIS A 90 2.27 -5.23 0.25
N GLY A 91 2.66 -4.89 1.49
CA GLY A 91 3.93 -4.21 1.77
C GLY A 91 5.13 -5.07 1.41
N GLY A 92 5.15 -6.34 1.84
CA GLY A 92 6.27 -7.24 1.55
C GLY A 92 6.45 -7.53 0.07
N TYR A 93 5.37 -7.88 -0.65
CA TYR A 93 5.43 -8.10 -2.09
C TYR A 93 5.67 -6.78 -2.86
N GLY A 94 5.15 -5.66 -2.37
CA GLY A 94 5.41 -4.33 -2.91
C GLY A 94 6.90 -3.96 -2.85
N ILE A 95 7.59 -4.25 -1.74
CA ILE A 95 9.04 -4.08 -1.61
C ILE A 95 9.79 -4.98 -2.60
N TYR A 96 9.36 -6.23 -2.77
CA TYR A 96 9.93 -7.13 -3.78
C TYR A 96 9.79 -6.56 -5.20
N LEU A 97 8.64 -5.98 -5.55
CA LEU A 97 8.44 -5.30 -6.85
C LEU A 97 9.24 -3.99 -6.96
N TRP A 98 9.46 -3.31 -5.84
CA TRP A 98 10.30 -2.12 -5.79
C TRP A 98 11.76 -2.49 -6.10
N LEU A 99 12.32 -3.50 -5.44
CA LEU A 99 13.72 -3.92 -5.67
C LEU A 99 14.01 -4.40 -7.10
N ARG A 100 13.00 -4.90 -7.82
CA ARG A 100 13.14 -5.40 -9.20
C ARG A 100 12.75 -4.41 -10.29
N GLY A 101 12.17 -3.27 -9.92
CA GLY A 101 11.72 -2.28 -10.90
C GLY A 101 12.80 -1.23 -11.18
N THR A 102 12.82 -0.74 -12.41
CA THR A 102 13.65 0.39 -12.83
C THR A 102 12.79 1.65 -12.98
N SER A 103 13.41 2.81 -12.81
CA SER A 103 12.82 4.13 -13.10
C SER A 103 13.71 4.84 -14.11
N ASN A 104 13.12 5.50 -15.11
CA ASN A 104 13.82 6.22 -16.18
C ASN A 104 13.40 7.70 -16.23
N VAL A 105 13.00 8.26 -15.08
CA VAL A 105 12.49 9.64 -14.97
C VAL A 105 13.55 10.69 -15.29
N THR A 106 14.83 10.35 -15.12
CA THR A 106 15.97 11.21 -15.47
C THR A 106 16.09 11.43 -16.97
N ASP A 107 15.91 10.38 -17.75
CA ASP A 107 16.05 10.42 -19.21
C ASP A 107 14.73 10.84 -19.88
N TYR A 108 13.61 10.48 -19.26
CA TYR A 108 12.26 10.67 -19.80
C TYR A 108 11.32 11.24 -18.73
N PRO A 109 11.31 12.57 -18.52
CA PRO A 109 10.55 13.22 -17.44
C PRO A 109 9.06 13.40 -17.78
N TRP A 110 8.43 12.38 -18.36
CA TRP A 110 7.00 12.40 -18.68
C TRP A 110 6.15 12.22 -17.43
N ALA A 111 4.94 12.77 -17.45
CA ALA A 111 4.00 12.68 -16.32
C ALA A 111 3.80 11.23 -15.85
N GLY A 112 3.61 10.27 -16.77
CA GLY A 112 3.45 8.85 -16.43
C GLY A 112 4.65 8.25 -15.69
N ASN A 113 5.87 8.61 -16.08
CA ASN A 113 7.10 8.13 -15.44
C ASN A 113 7.27 8.74 -14.03
N TRP A 114 6.87 10.00 -13.86
CA TRP A 114 6.78 10.63 -12.54
C TRP A 114 5.76 9.95 -11.65
N MET A 115 4.53 9.73 -12.13
CA MET A 115 3.48 9.08 -11.32
C MET A 115 3.89 7.66 -10.90
N TYR A 116 4.46 6.88 -11.82
CA TYR A 116 5.03 5.56 -11.53
C TYR A 116 6.14 5.62 -10.47
N THR A 117 7.04 6.59 -10.59
CA THR A 117 8.14 6.78 -9.64
C THR A 117 7.62 7.19 -8.26
N LEU A 118 6.68 8.15 -8.21
CA LEU A 118 6.06 8.60 -6.96
C LEU A 118 5.29 7.47 -6.28
N GLN A 119 4.56 6.61 -7.00
CA GLN A 119 3.90 5.44 -6.42
C GLN A 119 4.88 4.55 -5.64
N ARG A 120 6.07 4.37 -6.20
CA ARG A 120 7.10 3.49 -5.63
C ARG A 120 7.72 4.09 -4.38
N TYR A 121 8.12 5.35 -4.41
CA TYR A 121 8.71 6.02 -3.26
C TYR A 121 7.69 6.26 -2.14
N THR A 122 6.48 6.72 -2.47
CA THR A 122 5.41 6.88 -1.48
C THR A 122 5.03 5.56 -0.83
N GLY A 123 5.12 4.42 -1.55
CA GLY A 123 4.89 3.10 -0.97
C GLY A 123 5.93 2.71 0.09
N ILE A 124 7.21 2.97 -0.15
CA ILE A 124 8.28 2.70 0.83
C ILE A 124 8.15 3.63 2.05
N ILE A 125 7.90 4.92 1.81
CA ILE A 125 7.70 5.89 2.89
C ILE A 125 6.47 5.52 3.72
N ALA A 126 5.34 5.18 3.07
CA ALA A 126 4.13 4.73 3.74
C ALA A 126 4.37 3.44 4.54
N PHE A 127 5.14 2.48 4.02
CA PHE A 127 5.48 1.26 4.75
C PHE A 127 6.27 1.55 6.04
N ALA A 128 7.29 2.41 5.97
CA ALA A 128 8.04 2.84 7.15
C ALA A 128 7.15 3.62 8.14
N TYR A 129 6.31 4.51 7.62
CA TYR A 129 5.32 5.25 8.40
C TYR A 129 4.36 4.34 9.16
N ILE A 130 3.76 3.35 8.49
CA ILE A 130 2.85 2.38 9.11
C ILE A 130 3.59 1.60 10.22
N GLY A 131 4.84 1.20 9.98
CA GLY A 131 5.65 0.52 11.00
C GLY A 131 5.82 1.36 12.28
N TRP A 132 6.21 2.63 12.14
CA TRP A 132 6.29 3.55 13.28
C TRP A 132 4.93 3.78 13.94
N HIS A 133 3.91 4.09 13.13
CA HIS A 133 2.56 4.40 13.60
C HIS A 133 1.97 3.25 14.43
N VAL A 134 2.11 2.01 13.95
CA VAL A 134 1.64 0.82 14.67
C VAL A 134 2.46 0.58 15.93
N TYR A 135 3.79 0.77 15.87
CA TYR A 135 4.63 0.64 17.05
C TYR A 135 4.24 1.64 18.15
N SER A 136 4.10 2.93 17.82
CA SER A 136 3.78 3.96 18.80
C SER A 136 2.37 3.80 19.38
N THR A 137 1.39 3.46 18.55
CA THR A 137 -0.02 3.38 18.96
C THR A 137 -0.36 2.07 19.65
N ARG A 138 0.16 0.92 19.18
CA ARG A 138 -0.22 -0.42 19.68
C ARG A 138 0.77 -1.03 20.66
N PHE A 139 2.08 -0.86 20.46
CA PHE A 139 3.11 -1.59 21.21
C PHE A 139 3.90 -0.75 22.22
N HIS A 140 3.82 0.58 22.12
CA HIS A 140 4.52 1.50 23.01
C HIS A 140 3.54 2.27 23.90
N GLY A 141 3.83 2.37 25.19
CA GLY A 141 3.03 3.12 26.15
C GLY A 141 1.70 2.44 26.51
N ILE A 142 0.63 3.23 26.60
CA ILE A 142 -0.70 2.75 27.04
C ILE A 142 -1.38 1.97 25.90
N ASP A 143 -1.93 0.79 26.22
CA ASP A 143 -2.76 0.02 25.31
C ASP A 143 -4.14 0.70 25.14
N LEU A 144 -4.42 1.14 23.91
CA LEU A 144 -5.64 1.87 23.57
C LEU A 144 -6.89 0.99 23.56
N HIS A 145 -6.75 -0.34 23.41
CA HIS A 145 -7.89 -1.26 23.52
C HIS A 145 -8.31 -1.45 24.97
N ALA A 146 -7.33 -1.50 25.89
CA ALA A 146 -7.58 -1.59 27.32
C ALA A 146 -8.06 -0.26 27.92
N TYR A 147 -7.54 0.87 27.42
CA TYR A 147 -7.85 2.20 27.93
C TYR A 147 -8.29 3.17 26.80
N PRO A 148 -9.50 3.02 26.24
CA PRO A 148 -9.97 3.85 25.12
C PRO A 148 -10.01 5.35 25.44
N SER A 149 -10.25 5.73 26.70
CA SER A 149 -10.26 7.13 27.15
C SER A 149 -8.88 7.81 27.08
N ALA A 150 -7.80 7.04 27.03
CA ALA A 150 -6.44 7.58 26.90
C ALA A 150 -6.04 7.84 25.44
N SER A 151 -6.86 7.41 24.46
CA SER A 151 -6.51 7.45 23.03
C SER A 151 -6.24 8.85 22.51
N PHE A 152 -7.14 9.81 22.77
CA PHE A 152 -6.97 11.19 22.32
C PHE A 152 -5.71 11.83 22.90
N GLY A 153 -5.53 11.72 24.22
CA GLY A 153 -4.37 12.30 24.92
C GLY A 153 -3.05 11.70 24.44
N LYS A 154 -3.00 10.39 24.17
CA LYS A 154 -1.81 9.73 23.63
C LYS A 154 -1.41 10.32 22.28
N VAL A 155 -2.35 10.42 21.34
CA VAL A 155 -2.12 10.98 20.00
C VAL A 155 -1.74 12.46 20.09
N GLN A 156 -2.44 13.24 20.92
CA GLN A 156 -2.14 14.65 21.14
C GLN A 156 -0.71 14.87 21.63
N MET A 157 -0.24 14.06 22.58
CA MET A 157 1.12 14.16 23.11
C MET A 157 2.17 13.77 22.07
N GLU A 158 1.90 12.75 21.24
CA GLU A 158 2.81 12.37 20.16
C GLU A 158 2.92 13.49 19.11
N LEU A 159 1.80 14.10 18.72
CA LEU A 159 1.76 15.19 17.74
C LEU A 159 2.25 16.54 18.28
N ALA A 160 2.40 16.70 19.61
CA ALA A 160 2.98 17.90 20.19
C ALA A 160 4.47 18.06 19.84
N ALA A 161 5.17 16.97 19.53
CA ALA A 161 6.54 17.03 19.05
C ALA A 161 6.60 17.40 17.57
N ALA A 162 7.25 18.52 17.23
CA ALA A 162 7.28 19.05 15.86
C ALA A 162 7.80 18.06 14.81
N TRP A 163 8.81 17.26 15.16
CA TRP A 163 9.35 16.23 14.26
C TRP A 163 8.33 15.11 14.00
N ALA A 164 7.59 14.70 15.03
CA ALA A 164 6.59 13.65 14.93
C ALA A 164 5.41 14.15 14.12
N PHE A 165 4.94 15.37 14.39
CA PHE A 165 3.91 16.02 13.58
C PHE A 165 4.28 16.06 12.09
N ALA A 166 5.49 16.53 11.76
CA ALA A 166 5.96 16.56 10.37
C ALA A 166 6.04 15.16 9.75
N PHE A 167 6.50 14.17 10.52
CA PHE A 167 6.55 12.76 10.10
C PHE A 167 5.14 12.21 9.80
N TYR A 168 4.16 12.46 10.66
CA TYR A 168 2.77 12.05 10.46
C TYR A 168 2.13 12.72 9.25
N VAL A 169 2.37 14.03 9.04
CA VAL A 169 1.89 14.74 7.85
C VAL A 169 2.49 14.16 6.57
N ALA A 170 3.81 13.95 6.54
CA ALA A 170 4.48 13.37 5.37
C ALA A 170 4.00 11.94 5.09
N GLY A 171 3.85 11.11 6.13
CA GLY A 171 3.34 9.75 6.04
C GLY A 171 1.91 9.70 5.51
N LEU A 172 1.02 10.56 6.04
CA LEU A 172 -0.36 10.69 5.59
C LEU A 172 -0.43 11.08 4.10
N LEU A 173 0.32 12.11 3.68
CA LEU A 173 0.35 12.54 2.28
C LEU A 173 0.85 11.42 1.34
N CYS A 174 1.89 10.68 1.76
CA CYS A 174 2.40 9.54 1.00
C CYS A 174 1.36 8.41 0.90
N ALA A 175 0.69 8.07 2.01
CA ALA A 175 -0.36 7.05 2.02
C ALA A 175 -1.55 7.44 1.13
N CYS A 176 -2.02 8.69 1.21
CA CYS A 176 -3.08 9.21 0.37
C CYS A 176 -2.72 9.20 -1.12
N TRP A 177 -1.51 9.66 -1.47
CA TRP A 177 -1.02 9.59 -2.85
C TRP A 177 -0.95 8.15 -3.36
N HIS A 178 -0.31 7.27 -2.58
CA HIS A 178 -0.12 5.86 -2.94
C HIS A 178 -1.47 5.15 -3.15
N PHE A 179 -2.47 5.47 -2.31
CA PHE A 179 -3.81 4.94 -2.44
C PHE A 179 -4.53 5.48 -3.67
N ALA A 180 -4.57 6.81 -3.85
CA ALA A 180 -5.29 7.43 -4.96
C ALA A 180 -4.76 7.01 -6.33
N TYR A 181 -3.43 7.05 -6.53
CA TYR A 181 -2.84 6.58 -7.77
C TYR A 181 -2.89 5.05 -7.88
N GLY A 182 -2.89 4.34 -6.75
CA GLY A 182 -3.18 2.90 -6.68
C GLY A 182 -4.55 2.54 -7.25
N ILE A 183 -5.60 3.32 -6.95
CA ILE A 183 -6.94 3.14 -7.53
C ILE A 183 -6.89 3.33 -9.05
N PHE A 184 -6.25 4.39 -9.53
CA PHE A 184 -6.09 4.63 -10.97
C PHE A 184 -5.41 3.43 -11.67
N LEU A 185 -4.28 2.96 -11.11
CA LEU A 185 -3.57 1.80 -11.63
C LEU A 185 -4.40 0.51 -11.55
N PHE A 186 -5.21 0.34 -10.51
CA PHE A 186 -6.14 -0.77 -10.39
C PHE A 186 -7.17 -0.72 -11.52
N CYS A 187 -7.88 0.40 -11.69
CA CYS A 187 -8.89 0.54 -12.72
C CYS A 187 -8.31 0.28 -14.13
N ALA A 188 -7.12 0.81 -14.43
CA ALA A 188 -6.44 0.57 -15.70
C ALA A 188 -6.01 -0.90 -15.89
N LYS A 189 -5.40 -1.53 -14.89
CA LYS A 189 -4.94 -2.94 -14.98
C LYS A 189 -6.10 -3.92 -15.07
N TRP A 190 -7.22 -3.62 -14.40
CA TRP A 190 -8.41 -4.47 -14.34
C TRP A 190 -9.42 -4.17 -15.44
N GLY A 191 -9.16 -3.19 -16.32
CA GLY A 191 -10.04 -2.86 -17.44
C GLY A 191 -11.39 -2.27 -17.00
N VAL A 192 -11.42 -1.64 -15.83
CA VAL A 192 -12.62 -0.93 -15.32
C VAL A 192 -12.83 0.37 -16.09
N VAL A 193 -11.73 1.01 -16.50
CA VAL A 193 -11.72 2.21 -17.34
C VAL A 193 -10.85 1.95 -18.56
N ALA A 194 -11.30 2.44 -19.72
CA ALA A 194 -10.66 2.29 -21.03
C ALA A 194 -9.85 3.53 -21.40
#